data_AF-A0A538P0R6-F1
#
_entry.id   AF-A0A538P0R6-F1
#
_cell.length_a   1.000
_cell.length_b   1.000
_cell.length_c   1.000
_cell.angle_alpha   90.00
_cell.angle_beta   90.00
_cell.angle_gamma   90.00
#
_symmetry.space_group_name_H-M   'P 1'
#
loop_
_entity.id
_entity.type
_entity.pdbx_description
1 polymer ?
#
loop_
_entity_poly.entity_id
_entity_poly.type
_entity_poly.pdbx_seq_one_letter_code
_entity_poly.pdbx_strand_id
1 'polypeptide(L)'
;MFAYRVESTWSAVLLIGLAAACHQGFSANLYTITSDMFPSEAVGSVTGMGGMAGAVGGLLIAWVVGHVLQWTGSYMIPFVIAGSAYLVALAMIQLLSPRLEPARMK
;
A
#
# COMPACT_ATOMS: atom_id res chain seq x y z
N MET A 1 14.14 -1.85 4.43
CA MET A 1 15.05 -3.01 4.23
C MET A 1 15.78 -3.45 5.50
N PHE A 2 15.99 -2.59 6.51
CA PHE A 2 16.76 -2.97 7.70
C PHE A 2 16.03 -3.86 8.71
N ALA A 3 14.71 -3.75 8.82
CA ALA A 3 13.93 -4.38 9.89
C ALA A 3 14.08 -5.92 9.99
N TYR A 4 14.28 -6.64 8.88
CA TYR A 4 14.41 -8.11 8.91
C TYR A 4 15.76 -8.63 9.44
N ARG A 5 16.77 -7.76 9.61
CA ARG A 5 18.11 -8.13 10.10
C ARG A 5 18.39 -7.64 11.52
N VAL A 6 17.42 -7.00 12.17
CA VAL A 6 17.60 -6.41 13.49
C VAL A 6 17.37 -7.48 14.55
N GLU A 7 18.38 -7.71 15.39
CA GLU A 7 18.33 -8.69 16.49
C GLU A 7 17.66 -8.11 17.75
N SER A 8 17.68 -6.79 17.92
CA SER A 8 17.05 -6.08 19.04
C SER A 8 15.53 -5.94 18.84
N THR A 9 14.75 -6.54 19.72
CA THR A 9 13.29 -6.47 19.71
C THR A 9 12.77 -5.04 19.70
N TRP A 10 13.32 -4.15 20.53
CA TRP A 10 12.87 -2.76 20.62
C TRP A 10 13.15 -1.96 19.34
N SER A 11 14.30 -2.20 18.73
CA SER A 11 14.65 -1.58 17.45
C SER A 11 13.73 -2.08 16.33
N ALA A 12 13.38 -3.37 16.32
CA ALA A 12 12.40 -3.93 15.38
C ALA A 12 11.00 -3.31 15.57
N VAL A 13 10.54 -3.19 16.82
CA VAL A 13 9.26 -2.54 17.17
C VAL A 13 9.22 -1.10 16.65
N LEU A 14 10.28 -0.31 16.88
CA LEU A 14 10.35 1.07 16.39
C LEU A 14 10.27 1.14 14.86
N LEU A 15 11.02 0.29 14.15
CA LEU A 15 11.04 0.28 12.69
C LEU A 15 9.69 -0.15 12.10
N ILE A 16 9.05 -1.18 12.66
CA ILE A 16 7.73 -1.67 12.22
C ILE A 16 6.65 -0.65 12.57
N GLY A 17 6.71 -0.04 13.76
CA GLY A 17 5.77 1.01 14.18
C GLY A 17 5.85 2.24 13.26
N LEU A 18 7.07 2.69 12.93
CA LEU A 18 7.28 3.76 11.97
C LEU A 18 6.74 3.39 10.58
N ALA A 19 7.02 2.19 10.10
CA ALA A 19 6.50 1.71 8.83
C ALA A 19 4.96 1.67 8.80
N ALA A 20 4.31 1.22 9.88
CA ALA A 20 2.86 1.23 10.02
C ALA A 20 2.30 2.65 10.02
N ALA A 21 2.94 3.60 10.71
CA ALA A 21 2.55 5.01 10.70
C ALA A 21 2.66 5.62 9.29
N CYS A 22 3.76 5.38 8.58
CA CYS A 22 3.92 5.81 7.19
C CYS A 22 2.88 5.18 6.25
N HIS A 23 2.55 3.89 6.45
CA HIS A 23 1.52 3.20 5.68
C HIS A 23 0.14 3.84 5.85
N GLN A 24 -0.23 4.22 7.08
CA GLN A 24 -1.50 4.91 7.34
C GLN A 24 -1.49 6.32 6.75
N GLY A 25 -0.37 7.05 6.84
CA GLY A 25 -0.23 8.36 6.19
C GLY A 25 -0.39 8.31 4.67
N PHE A 26 0.15 7.27 4.02
CA PHE A 26 -0.06 7.04 2.59
C PHE A 26 -1.53 6.72 2.27
N SER A 27 -2.14 5.82 3.05
CA SER A 27 -3.54 5.41 2.85
C SER A 27 -4.51 6.59 2.98
N ALA A 28 -4.29 7.50 3.93
CA ALA A 28 -5.13 8.69 4.10
C ALA A 28 -5.17 9.54 2.81
N ASN A 29 -4.02 9.78 2.18
CA ASN A 29 -3.94 10.52 0.92
C ASN A 29 -4.54 9.73 -0.25
N LEU A 30 -4.38 8.41 -0.27
CA LEU A 30 -4.93 7.57 -1.33
C LEU A 30 -6.47 7.58 -1.31
N TYR A 31 -7.09 7.61 -0.14
CA TYR A 31 -8.55 7.68 -0.02
C TYR A 31 -9.13 9.04 -0.43
N THR A 32 -8.40 10.14 -0.29
CA THR A 32 -8.91 11.45 -0.73
C THR A 32 -8.89 11.62 -2.24
N ILE A 33 -8.03 10.90 -2.97
CA ILE A 33 -8.00 10.93 -4.45
C ILE A 33 -9.38 10.65 -5.04
N THR A 34 -10.16 9.72 -4.44
CA THR A 34 -11.49 9.38 -4.98
C THR A 34 -12.46 10.54 -4.80
N SER A 35 -12.47 11.21 -3.64
CA SER A 35 -13.33 12.37 -3.38
C SER A 35 -12.89 13.62 -4.13
N ASP A 36 -11.59 13.79 -4.36
CA ASP A 36 -11.02 14.98 -5.01
C ASP A 36 -11.22 14.93 -6.53
N MET A 37 -11.21 13.72 -7.10
CA MET A 37 -11.28 13.54 -8.55
C MET A 37 -12.67 13.14 -9.07
N PHE A 38 -13.54 12.50 -8.29
CA PHE A 38 -14.81 12.01 -8.80
C PHE A 38 -16.01 12.81 -8.27
N PRO A 39 -17.12 12.89 -9.02
CA PRO A 39 -18.35 13.51 -8.53
C PRO A 39 -18.90 12.73 -7.33
N SER A 40 -19.62 13.43 -6.43
CA SER A 40 -20.03 12.89 -5.13
C SER A 40 -20.86 11.61 -5.22
N GLU A 41 -21.63 11.45 -6.31
CA GLU A 41 -22.43 10.26 -6.58
C GLU A 41 -21.57 9.02 -6.88
N ALA A 42 -20.35 9.19 -7.38
CA ALA A 42 -19.44 8.11 -7.77
C ALA A 42 -18.38 7.77 -6.71
N VAL A 43 -18.12 8.66 -5.75
CA VAL A 43 -17.06 8.50 -4.73
C VAL A 43 -17.20 7.17 -3.98
N GLY A 44 -18.41 6.81 -3.56
CA GLY A 44 -18.66 5.56 -2.81
C GLY A 44 -18.30 4.31 -3.63
N SER A 45 -18.70 4.27 -4.90
CA SER A 45 -18.41 3.13 -5.79
C SER A 45 -16.92 3.01 -6.09
N VAL A 46 -16.25 4.12 -6.41
CA VAL A 46 -14.80 4.12 -6.71
C VAL A 46 -13.99 3.74 -5.47
N THR A 47 -14.35 4.28 -4.30
CA THR A 47 -13.71 3.92 -3.04
C THR A 47 -13.94 2.45 -2.68
N GLY A 48 -15.15 1.93 -2.91
CA GLY A 48 -15.46 0.52 -2.70
C GLY A 48 -14.65 -0.42 -3.62
N MET A 49 -14.49 -0.06 -4.90
CA MET A 49 -13.63 -0.81 -5.83
C MET A 49 -12.16 -0.78 -5.38
N GLY A 50 -11.66 0.38 -4.96
CA GLY A 50 -10.31 0.51 -4.39
C GLY A 50 -10.13 -0.35 -3.13
N GLY A 51 -11.11 -0.35 -2.22
CA GLY A 51 -11.11 -1.19 -1.03
C GLY A 51 -11.13 -2.69 -1.34
N MET A 52 -11.94 -3.13 -2.31
CA MET A 52 -11.96 -4.52 -2.78
C MET A 52 -10.60 -4.93 -3.36
N ALA A 53 -10.02 -4.11 -4.23
CA ALA A 53 -8.69 -4.35 -4.79
C ALA A 53 -7.63 -4.44 -3.69
N GLY A 54 -7.70 -3.57 -2.69
CA GLY A 54 -6.85 -3.61 -1.50
C GLY A 54 -7.01 -4.91 -0.71
N ALA A 55 -8.23 -5.38 -0.49
CA ALA A 55 -8.51 -6.63 0.23
C ALA A 55 -7.96 -7.86 -0.53
N VAL A 56 -8.16 -7.92 -1.85
CA VAL A 56 -7.59 -8.98 -2.70
C VAL A 56 -6.06 -8.92 -2.66
N GLY A 57 -5.47 -7.73 -2.75
CA GLY A 57 -4.03 -7.55 -2.60
C GLY A 57 -3.51 -8.03 -1.24
N GLY A 58 -4.26 -7.75 -0.17
CA GLY A 58 -3.98 -8.22 1.20
C GLY A 58 -3.99 -9.76 1.31
N LEU A 59 -4.97 -10.41 0.69
CA LEU A 59 -5.03 -11.88 0.61
C LEU A 59 -3.81 -12.45 -0.11
N LEU A 60 -3.48 -11.89 -1.29
CA LEU A 60 -2.37 -12.35 -2.12
C LEU A 60 -1.02 -12.17 -1.40
N ILE A 61 -0.79 -11.02 -0.75
CA ILE A 61 0.48 -10.79 -0.06
C ILE A 61 0.61 -11.71 1.16
N ALA A 62 -0.47 -12.00 1.90
CA ALA A 62 -0.42 -12.96 3.00
C ALA A 62 -0.03 -14.36 2.51
N TRP A 63 -0.60 -14.79 1.37
CA TRP A 63 -0.25 -16.05 0.73
C TRP A 63 1.22 -16.08 0.27
N VAL A 64 1.70 -15.01 -0.36
CA VAL A 64 3.11 -14.87 -0.80
C VAL A 64 4.07 -14.92 0.39
N VAL A 65 3.78 -14.17 1.46
CA VAL A 65 4.62 -14.13 2.66
C VAL A 65 4.75 -15.52 3.27
N GLY A 66 3.65 -16.26 3.39
CA GLY A 66 3.66 -17.62 3.91
C GLY A 66 4.54 -18.57 3.11
N HIS A 67 4.38 -18.60 1.77
CA HIS A 67 5.15 -19.49 0.91
C HIS A 67 6.63 -19.12 0.84
N VAL A 68 6.93 -17.83 0.71
CA VAL A 68 8.32 -17.35 0.65
C VAL A 68 9.06 -17.66 1.94
N LEU A 69 8.40 -17.49 3.10
CA LEU A 69 9.01 -17.85 4.37
C LEU A 69 9.28 -19.36 4.47
N GLN A 70 8.33 -20.19 4.05
CA GLN A 70 8.49 -21.65 4.04
C GLN A 70 9.66 -22.12 3.16
N TRP A 71 9.85 -21.50 1.99
CA TRP A 71 10.90 -21.91 1.05
C TRP A 71 12.27 -21.33 1.36
N THR A 72 12.33 -20.10 1.87
CA THR A 72 13.59 -19.35 2.03
C THR A 72 14.04 -19.17 3.48
N GLY A 73 13.14 -19.36 4.45
CA GLY A 73 13.37 -19.04 5.85
C GLY A 73 13.57 -17.54 6.13
N SER A 74 13.31 -16.65 5.16
CA SER A 74 13.64 -15.23 5.26
C SER A 74 12.48 -14.31 4.88
N TYR A 75 12.33 -13.23 5.64
CA TYR A 75 11.39 -12.14 5.33
C TYR A 75 11.96 -11.07 4.40
N MET A 76 13.20 -11.24 3.90
CA MET A 76 13.84 -10.21 3.05
C MET A 76 12.95 -9.82 1.86
N ILE A 77 12.43 -10.82 1.13
CA ILE A 77 11.57 -10.60 -0.05
C ILE A 77 10.26 -9.87 0.33
N PRO A 78 9.49 -10.33 1.34
CA PRO A 78 8.36 -9.57 1.87
C PRO A 78 8.65 -8.10 2.18
N PHE A 79 9.76 -7.81 2.86
CA PHE A 79 10.14 -6.44 3.21
C PHE A 79 10.54 -5.61 2.00
N VAL A 80 11.12 -6.22 0.96
CA VAL A 80 11.41 -5.54 -0.31
C VAL A 80 10.09 -5.17 -1.00
N ILE A 81 9.17 -6.12 -1.14
CA ILE A 81 7.85 -5.88 -1.75
C ILE A 81 7.11 -4.76 -1.00
N ALA A 82 7.02 -4.86 0.32
CA ALA A 82 6.36 -3.86 1.15
C ALA A 82 6.99 -2.47 1.03
N GLY A 83 8.32 -2.39 0.98
CA GLY A 83 9.04 -1.12 0.81
C GLY A 83 8.86 -0.50 -0.57
N SER A 84 8.82 -1.30 -1.64
CA SER A 84 8.70 -0.81 -3.01
C SER A 84 7.27 -0.49 -3.43
N ALA A 85 6.26 -1.12 -2.81
CA ALA A 85 4.86 -1.00 -3.21
C ALA A 85 4.37 0.45 -3.24
N TYR A 86 4.80 1.29 -2.29
CA TYR A 86 4.43 2.71 -2.25
C TYR A 86 4.98 3.50 -3.44
N LEU A 87 6.21 3.21 -3.87
CA LEU A 87 6.82 3.87 -5.03
C LEU A 87 6.13 3.45 -6.32
N VAL A 88 5.77 2.17 -6.43
CA VAL A 88 4.99 1.65 -7.56
C VAL A 88 3.61 2.29 -7.59
N ALA A 89 2.91 2.36 -6.45
CA ALA A 89 1.61 3.01 -6.36
C ALA A 89 1.68 4.50 -6.73
N LEU A 90 2.69 5.22 -6.23
CA LEU A 90 2.92 6.62 -6.58
C LEU A 90 3.20 6.77 -8.09
N ALA A 91 4.05 5.92 -8.67
CA ALA A 91 4.33 5.95 -10.10
C ALA A 91 3.06 5.70 -10.92
N MET A 92 2.22 4.75 -10.52
CA MET A 92 0.94 4.49 -11.19
C MET A 92 -0.01 5.68 -11.10
N ILE A 93 -0.12 6.32 -9.93
CA ILE A 93 -0.95 7.53 -9.76
C ILE A 93 -0.43 8.64 -10.68
N GLN A 94 0.88 8.89 -10.70
CA GLN A 94 1.48 9.93 -11.53
C GLN A 94 1.38 9.65 -13.04
N LEU A 95 1.45 8.38 -13.45
CA LEU A 95 1.29 7.98 -14.85
C LEU A 95 -0.16 8.09 -15.33
N LEU A 96 -1.13 7.76 -14.47
CA LEU A 96 -2.55 7.78 -14.81
C LEU A 96 -3.20 9.16 -14.64
N SER A 97 -2.78 9.91 -13.61
CA SER A 97 -3.33 11.21 -13.26
C SER A 97 -2.26 12.12 -12.63
N PRO A 98 -1.33 12.67 -13.44
CA PRO A 98 -0.21 13.48 -12.95
C PRO A 98 -0.64 14.78 -12.25
N ARG A 99 -1.83 15.29 -12.58
CA ARG A 99 -2.36 16.56 -12.05
C ARG A 99 -3.55 16.37 -11.10
N LEU A 100 -4.01 15.14 -10.90
CA LEU A 100 -5.20 14.83 -10.09
C LEU A 100 -6.41 15.69 -10.47
N GLU A 101 -6.59 15.96 -11.77
CA GLU A 101 -7.70 16.78 -12.25
C GLU A 101 -9.03 16.03 -12.08
N PRO A 102 -10.13 16.73 -11.72
CA PRO A 102 -11.45 16.12 -11.62
C PRO A 102 -11.86 15.38 -12.90
N ALA A 103 -12.30 14.15 -12.75
CA ALA A 103 -12.76 13.27 -13.80
C ALA A 103 -13.98 13.89 -14.50
N ARG A 104 -13.86 14.09 -15.82
CA ARG A 104 -14.97 14.57 -16.65
C ARG A 104 -15.92 13.41 -16.96
N MET A 105 -16.87 13.20 -16.07
CA MET A 105 -17.96 12.24 -16.28
C MET A 105 -19.06 12.93 -17.10
N LYS A 106 -19.48 12.31 -18.21
CA LYS A 106 -20.62 12.76 -19.03
C LYS A 106 -21.92 12.20 -18.49
#